data_AF-A0A6A5Y9E3-F1
#
_entry.id   AF-A0A6A5Y9E3-F1
#
_cell.length_a   1.000
_cell.length_b   1.000
_cell.length_c   1.000
_cell.angle_alpha   90.00
_cell.angle_beta   90.00
_cell.angle_gamma   90.00
#
_symmetry.space_group_name_H-M   'P 1'
#
loop_
_entity.id
_entity.type
_entity.pdbx_description
1 polymer ?
#
loop_
_entity_poly.entity_id
_entity_poly.type
_entity_poly.pdbx_seq_one_letter_code
_entity_poly.pdbx_strand_id
1 'polypeptide(L)'
;MSGTKRPASSLEIDSSSNGNLEVTSSSSNPNIVRRHRAQLEDVKRRNPHLGIIINPNRPSTTFNIYKAILRHPNLFFQFTLRLPPATLLDLYAIDKEFHYRFNKHGVSLIHDFAKYHAPDAAYVFTWTLWPNLCISDPSLKPMDRRSHLSRDIPSLRWTKLVIFRDRIVRHILTLLALEGHRVPRATGRALMKLWLLMETKTQAARVKLVRNPAVLADEDILLLHLFLTKLDMRFSDPVQGRGMGELSHMLLCQRNLIPLRDVLAGKTRLDFDNSTDLARRTYLTGWFDRAFVPWIDDELENGVPESEWALMNREYWDDEGRPMEFAIDLVGMEGVRRGLNVHRWALSFLTYGYVDLEKGKNVGIVRKYRGIRRPVDVEETRLQEEEIHSLIDRLDELSTAN
;
A
#
# COMPACT_ATOMS: atom_id res chain seq x y z
N MET A 1 40.64 -57.06 12.20
CA MET A 1 39.86 -57.71 11.12
C MET A 1 39.66 -56.66 10.03
N SER A 2 40.65 -56.53 9.13
CA SER A 2 40.68 -57.14 7.79
C SER A 2 39.58 -56.54 6.88
N GLY A 3 39.86 -55.81 5.79
CA GLY A 3 41.10 -55.48 5.08
C GLY A 3 40.83 -54.34 4.07
N THR A 4 41.78 -53.40 3.90
CA THR A 4 42.72 -53.24 2.74
C THR A 4 42.07 -52.71 1.44
N LYS A 5 42.27 -51.44 1.09
CA LYS A 5 43.37 -50.81 0.30
C LYS A 5 43.26 -51.02 -1.24
N ARG A 6 42.89 -49.91 -1.93
CA ARG A 6 43.47 -49.23 -3.14
C ARG A 6 44.75 -49.84 -3.79
N PRO A 7 45.25 -49.38 -4.97
CA PRO A 7 44.70 -48.68 -6.17
C PRO A 7 45.42 -49.09 -7.51
N ALA A 8 45.47 -48.17 -8.50
CA ALA A 8 46.47 -47.94 -9.57
C ALA A 8 46.27 -48.74 -10.88
N SER A 9 45.84 -48.13 -12.00
CA SER A 9 46.56 -47.25 -12.96
C SER A 9 47.16 -48.01 -14.15
N SER A 10 47.22 -47.30 -15.28
CA SER A 10 48.07 -47.49 -16.48
C SER A 10 47.76 -48.63 -17.48
N LEU A 11 47.55 -48.23 -18.74
CA LEU A 11 48.09 -48.76 -20.02
C LEU A 11 47.43 -47.93 -21.16
N GLU A 12 48.11 -46.89 -21.68
CA GLU A 12 48.87 -46.85 -22.96
C GLU A 12 47.98 -46.98 -24.21
N ILE A 13 47.75 -45.89 -24.98
CA ILE A 13 48.46 -45.36 -26.17
C ILE A 13 48.35 -46.25 -27.43
N ASP A 14 47.69 -45.73 -28.48
CA ASP A 14 48.11 -45.72 -29.92
C ASP A 14 46.90 -45.32 -30.81
N SER A 15 46.88 -44.14 -31.43
CA SER A 15 47.35 -43.79 -32.80
C SER A 15 46.51 -44.36 -33.96
N SER A 16 45.68 -43.49 -34.55
CA SER A 16 45.36 -43.33 -35.98
C SER A 16 45.24 -44.54 -36.92
N SER A 17 44.03 -44.77 -37.47
CA SER A 17 43.84 -45.18 -38.87
C SER A 17 42.40 -44.97 -39.36
N ASN A 18 42.29 -44.43 -40.58
CA ASN A 18 41.08 -44.23 -41.40
C ASN A 18 40.17 -45.46 -41.54
N GLY A 19 38.87 -45.22 -41.75
CA GLY A 19 37.98 -46.21 -42.39
C GLY A 19 36.50 -45.92 -42.22
N ASN A 20 35.86 -45.44 -43.29
CA ASN A 20 34.40 -45.39 -43.46
C ASN A 20 33.74 -46.72 -43.09
N LEU A 21 32.79 -46.71 -42.15
CA LEU A 21 31.75 -47.72 -42.04
C LEU A 21 30.43 -47.06 -41.62
N GLU A 22 29.49 -47.02 -42.56
CA GLU A 22 28.07 -46.86 -42.27
C GLU A 22 27.64 -47.99 -41.32
N VAL A 23 27.14 -47.63 -40.14
CA VAL A 23 26.37 -48.53 -39.29
C VAL A 23 25.05 -47.86 -38.95
N THR A 24 24.02 -48.40 -39.58
CA THR A 24 22.62 -48.28 -39.18
C THR A 24 22.40 -49.01 -37.85
N SER A 25 22.03 -48.29 -36.78
CA SER A 25 21.18 -48.87 -35.72
C SER A 25 20.54 -47.80 -34.84
N SER A 26 19.23 -47.68 -35.03
CA SER A 26 18.17 -47.36 -34.06
C SER A 26 18.53 -47.05 -32.60
N SER A 27 18.11 -45.88 -32.12
CA SER A 27 17.58 -45.66 -30.76
C SER A 27 16.92 -44.26 -30.73
N SER A 28 15.61 -44.18 -30.96
CA SER A 28 14.59 -44.06 -29.91
C SER A 28 14.43 -42.64 -29.34
N ASN A 29 13.94 -41.73 -30.18
CA ASN A 29 13.14 -40.59 -29.73
C ASN A 29 11.90 -40.51 -30.65
N PRO A 30 10.66 -40.52 -30.11
CA PRO A 30 9.48 -40.44 -30.96
C PRO A 30 9.40 -39.05 -31.59
N ASN A 31 9.64 -38.98 -32.89
CA ASN A 31 9.46 -37.78 -33.67
C ASN A 31 7.95 -37.58 -33.89
N ILE A 32 7.31 -36.72 -33.08
CA ILE A 32 5.88 -36.38 -33.23
C ILE A 32 5.76 -35.44 -34.43
N VAL A 33 5.79 -36.02 -35.61
CA VAL A 33 5.58 -35.32 -36.87
C VAL A 33 4.57 -36.12 -37.68
N ARG A 34 3.42 -35.47 -37.98
CA ARG A 34 2.45 -35.79 -39.04
C ARG A 34 1.31 -36.79 -38.81
N ARG A 35 0.88 -37.14 -37.58
CA ARG A 35 -0.42 -37.85 -37.42
C ARG A 35 -1.64 -37.00 -37.82
N HIS A 36 -1.62 -35.69 -37.57
CA HIS A 36 -2.75 -34.81 -37.90
C HIS A 36 -2.95 -34.55 -39.40
N ARG A 37 -1.87 -34.51 -40.19
CA ARG A 37 -1.99 -34.31 -41.66
C ARG A 37 -2.56 -35.55 -42.36
N ALA A 38 -2.15 -36.75 -41.95
CA ALA A 38 -2.66 -37.99 -42.53
C ALA A 38 -4.15 -38.20 -42.21
N GLN A 39 -4.61 -37.86 -41.00
CA GLN A 39 -6.04 -37.91 -40.66
C GLN A 39 -6.87 -36.91 -41.48
N LEU A 40 -6.36 -35.70 -41.72
CA LEU A 40 -7.06 -34.71 -42.54
C LEU A 40 -7.15 -35.13 -44.02
N GLU A 41 -6.11 -35.76 -44.56
CA GLU A 41 -6.09 -36.34 -45.90
C GLU A 41 -7.08 -37.52 -46.01
N ASP A 42 -7.13 -38.40 -45.00
CA ASP A 42 -8.01 -39.58 -45.01
C ASP A 42 -9.49 -39.21 -44.82
N VAL A 43 -9.78 -38.18 -44.02
CA VAL A 43 -11.13 -37.59 -43.87
C VAL A 43 -11.57 -36.89 -45.16
N LYS A 44 -10.67 -36.20 -45.88
CA LYS A 44 -10.95 -35.61 -47.20
C LYS A 44 -11.26 -36.66 -48.26
N ARG A 45 -10.56 -37.80 -48.25
CA ARG A 45 -10.80 -38.91 -49.20
C ARG A 45 -12.12 -39.62 -48.96
N ARG A 46 -12.53 -39.79 -47.70
CA ARG A 46 -13.77 -40.50 -47.34
C ARG A 46 -15.04 -39.68 -47.57
N ASN A 47 -14.94 -38.35 -47.64
CA ASN A 47 -16.08 -37.46 -47.84
C ASN A 47 -15.80 -36.40 -48.92
N PRO A 48 -15.91 -36.74 -50.22
CA PRO A 48 -15.64 -35.81 -51.31
C PRO A 48 -16.57 -34.57 -51.32
N HIS A 49 -17.74 -34.68 -50.67
CA HIS A 49 -18.71 -33.60 -50.54
C HIS A 49 -18.46 -32.69 -49.33
N LEU A 50 -17.56 -33.06 -48.41
CA LEU A 50 -17.02 -32.19 -47.36
C LEU A 50 -15.80 -31.40 -47.88
N GLY A 51 -15.83 -31.04 -49.17
CA GLY A 51 -15.01 -29.96 -49.69
C GLY A 51 -15.29 -28.74 -48.84
N ILE A 52 -14.32 -28.36 -48.00
CA ILE A 52 -14.28 -27.04 -47.39
C ILE A 52 -14.40 -26.09 -48.57
N ILE A 53 -15.58 -25.49 -48.74
CA ILE A 53 -15.75 -24.32 -49.57
C ILE A 53 -14.90 -23.26 -48.89
N ILE A 54 -13.61 -23.24 -49.25
CA ILE A 54 -12.73 -22.11 -48.99
C ILE A 54 -13.30 -21.04 -49.90
N ASN A 55 -14.27 -20.30 -49.40
CA ASN A 55 -14.77 -19.12 -50.07
C ASN A 55 -13.55 -18.19 -50.19
N PRO A 56 -13.01 -17.93 -51.41
CA PRO A 56 -11.80 -17.15 -51.58
C PRO A 56 -11.98 -15.68 -51.15
N ASN A 57 -13.24 -15.27 -50.89
CA ASN A 57 -13.61 -13.98 -50.32
C ASN A 57 -13.73 -13.96 -48.79
N ARG A 58 -13.38 -15.03 -48.06
CA ARG A 58 -13.20 -14.90 -46.61
C ARG A 58 -11.86 -14.21 -46.37
N PRO A 59 -11.82 -13.01 -45.76
CA PRO A 59 -10.54 -12.43 -45.38
C PRO A 59 -9.82 -13.46 -44.52
N SER A 60 -8.59 -13.83 -44.89
CA SER A 60 -7.77 -14.68 -44.04
C SER A 60 -7.71 -13.99 -42.69
N THR A 61 -8.31 -14.58 -41.66
CA THR A 61 -8.26 -13.99 -40.33
C THR A 61 -6.81 -14.11 -39.89
N THR A 62 -6.05 -13.03 -40.10
CA THR A 62 -4.65 -12.93 -39.71
C THR A 62 -4.60 -13.27 -38.23
N PHE A 63 -3.73 -14.23 -37.88
CA PHE A 63 -3.60 -14.66 -36.50
C PHE A 63 -3.24 -13.45 -35.63
N ASN A 64 -4.13 -13.10 -34.72
CA ASN A 64 -3.93 -12.04 -33.76
C ASN A 64 -3.61 -12.66 -32.40
N ILE A 65 -2.34 -12.53 -31.98
CA ILE A 65 -1.85 -13.12 -30.73
C ILE A 65 -2.61 -12.59 -29.50
N TYR A 66 -2.95 -11.30 -29.48
CA TYR A 66 -3.72 -10.71 -28.39
C TYR A 66 -5.10 -11.37 -28.29
N LYS A 67 -5.81 -11.50 -29.41
CA LYS A 67 -7.11 -12.18 -29.46
C LYS A 67 -7.00 -13.66 -29.10
N ALA A 68 -5.92 -14.34 -29.47
CA ALA A 68 -5.65 -15.71 -29.05
C ALA A 68 -5.45 -15.82 -27.52
N ILE A 69 -4.70 -14.90 -26.90
CA ILE A 69 -4.51 -14.82 -25.45
C ILE A 69 -5.84 -14.59 -24.73
N LEU A 70 -6.64 -13.61 -25.19
CA LEU A 70 -7.96 -13.34 -24.61
C LEU A 70 -8.86 -14.58 -24.66
N ARG A 71 -8.80 -15.33 -25.77
CA ARG A 71 -9.65 -16.50 -25.99
C ARG A 71 -9.24 -17.71 -25.18
N HIS A 72 -7.96 -17.83 -24.87
CA HIS A 72 -7.41 -18.97 -24.17
C HIS A 72 -7.85 -18.97 -22.70
N PRO A 73 -8.41 -20.10 -22.19
CA PRO A 73 -9.01 -20.15 -20.86
C PRO A 73 -8.04 -19.80 -19.72
N ASN A 74 -6.78 -20.24 -19.79
CA ASN A 74 -5.82 -20.02 -18.71
C ASN A 74 -4.92 -18.79 -18.89
N LEU A 75 -4.68 -18.36 -20.14
CA LEU A 75 -3.72 -17.28 -20.40
C LEU A 75 -4.36 -15.91 -20.15
N PHE A 76 -5.66 -15.79 -20.40
CA PHE A 76 -6.41 -14.57 -20.11
C PHE A 76 -6.24 -14.11 -18.66
N PHE A 77 -6.42 -15.00 -17.68
CA PHE A 77 -6.26 -14.64 -16.26
C PHE A 77 -4.84 -14.16 -15.95
N GLN A 78 -3.82 -14.90 -16.38
CA GLN A 78 -2.42 -14.55 -16.11
C GLN A 78 -1.99 -13.25 -16.82
N PHE A 79 -2.54 -13.00 -18.00
CA PHE A 79 -2.38 -11.76 -18.74
C PHE A 79 -3.01 -10.60 -17.96
N THR A 80 -4.30 -10.71 -17.62
CA THR A 80 -5.04 -9.65 -16.92
C THR A 80 -4.43 -9.30 -15.57
N LEU A 81 -4.00 -10.28 -14.78
CA LEU A 81 -3.38 -10.07 -13.46
C LEU A 81 -2.06 -9.30 -13.52
N ARG A 82 -1.33 -9.34 -14.63
CA ARG A 82 -0.02 -8.69 -14.77
C ARG A 82 -0.09 -7.31 -15.42
N LEU A 83 -1.27 -6.90 -15.87
CA LEU A 83 -1.44 -5.58 -16.49
C LEU A 83 -1.21 -4.48 -15.45
N PRO A 84 -0.53 -3.38 -15.81
CA PRO A 84 -0.56 -2.17 -15.01
C PRO A 84 -2.02 -1.71 -14.82
N PRO A 85 -2.39 -1.15 -13.64
CA PRO A 85 -3.78 -0.75 -13.38
C PRO A 85 -4.37 0.24 -14.39
N ALA A 86 -3.54 1.13 -14.94
CA ALA A 86 -3.97 2.06 -16.01
C ALA A 86 -4.32 1.28 -17.29
N THR A 87 -3.41 0.42 -17.75
CA THR A 87 -3.62 -0.42 -18.94
C THR A 87 -4.80 -1.37 -18.80
N LEU A 88 -5.05 -1.91 -17.60
CA LEU A 88 -6.24 -2.71 -17.33
C LEU A 88 -7.53 -1.91 -17.62
N LEU A 89 -7.59 -0.67 -17.12
CA LEU A 89 -8.74 0.20 -17.31
C LEU A 89 -8.92 0.58 -18.79
N ASP A 90 -7.82 0.90 -19.47
CA ASP A 90 -7.82 1.23 -20.89
C ASP A 90 -8.33 0.06 -21.73
N LEU A 91 -7.83 -1.16 -21.50
CA LEU A 91 -8.29 -2.37 -22.21
C LEU A 91 -9.75 -2.70 -21.88
N TYR A 92 -10.18 -2.49 -20.65
CA TYR A 92 -11.57 -2.65 -20.24
C TYR A 92 -12.52 -1.66 -20.93
N ALA A 93 -12.06 -0.45 -21.21
CA ALA A 93 -12.85 0.59 -21.88
C ALA A 93 -12.84 0.48 -23.41
N ILE A 94 -11.70 0.09 -24.00
CA ILE A 94 -11.47 0.14 -25.45
C ILE A 94 -11.85 -1.19 -26.14
N ASP A 95 -11.46 -2.34 -25.58
CA ASP A 95 -11.63 -3.63 -26.27
C ASP A 95 -12.88 -4.39 -25.79
N LYS A 96 -13.86 -4.52 -26.70
CA LYS A 96 -15.14 -5.18 -26.42
C LYS A 96 -14.99 -6.64 -25.94
N GLU A 97 -14.01 -7.36 -26.49
CA GLU A 97 -13.81 -8.77 -26.13
C GLU A 97 -13.17 -8.92 -24.75
N PHE A 98 -12.17 -8.08 -24.44
CA PHE A 98 -11.62 -7.97 -23.10
C PHE A 98 -12.70 -7.62 -22.08
N HIS A 99 -13.49 -6.57 -22.37
CA HIS A 99 -14.60 -6.13 -21.52
C HIS A 99 -15.58 -7.27 -21.21
N TYR A 100 -16.04 -7.97 -22.25
CA TYR A 100 -16.97 -9.10 -22.09
C TYR A 100 -16.38 -10.23 -21.23
N ARG A 101 -15.13 -10.64 -21.50
CA ARG A 101 -14.48 -11.71 -20.73
C ARG A 101 -14.17 -11.30 -19.29
N PHE A 102 -13.78 -10.05 -19.09
CA PHE A 102 -13.55 -9.49 -17.77
C PHE A 102 -14.85 -9.54 -16.94
N ASN A 103 -15.98 -9.09 -17.50
CA ASN A 103 -17.28 -9.12 -16.82
C ASN A 103 -17.77 -10.53 -16.51
N LYS A 104 -17.52 -11.50 -17.39
CA LYS A 104 -17.86 -12.92 -17.16
C LYS A 104 -17.18 -13.50 -15.92
N HIS A 105 -15.97 -13.04 -15.60
CA HIS A 105 -15.16 -13.50 -14.47
C HIS A 105 -14.86 -12.39 -13.46
N GLY A 106 -15.67 -11.33 -13.43
CA GLY A 106 -15.33 -10.06 -12.79
C GLY A 106 -14.98 -10.18 -11.31
N VAL A 107 -15.74 -10.98 -10.55
CA VAL A 107 -15.54 -11.15 -9.11
C VAL A 107 -14.14 -11.66 -8.78
N SER A 108 -13.76 -12.79 -9.38
CA SER A 108 -12.46 -13.42 -9.14
C SER A 108 -11.33 -12.55 -9.69
N LEU A 109 -11.49 -12.02 -10.91
CA LEU A 109 -10.47 -11.19 -11.54
C LEU A 109 -10.17 -9.92 -10.76
N ILE A 110 -11.20 -9.19 -10.31
CA ILE A 110 -11.03 -7.93 -9.58
C ILE A 110 -10.35 -8.19 -8.24
N HIS A 111 -10.81 -9.21 -7.50
CA HIS A 111 -10.22 -9.59 -6.23
C HIS A 111 -8.75 -10.05 -6.39
N ASP A 112 -8.49 -10.96 -7.33
CA ASP A 112 -7.14 -11.50 -7.56
C ASP A 112 -6.19 -10.43 -8.10
N PHE A 113 -6.68 -9.50 -8.92
CA PHE A 113 -5.91 -8.36 -9.41
C PHE A 113 -5.49 -7.43 -8.26
N ALA A 114 -6.43 -7.08 -7.36
CA ALA A 114 -6.11 -6.29 -6.18
C ALA A 114 -5.10 -7.02 -5.27
N LYS A 115 -5.29 -8.33 -5.05
CA LYS A 115 -4.36 -9.16 -4.26
C LYS A 115 -2.98 -9.26 -4.89
N TYR A 116 -2.89 -9.31 -6.22
CA TYR A 116 -1.62 -9.36 -6.94
C TYR A 116 -0.84 -8.05 -6.82
N HIS A 117 -1.50 -6.90 -7.01
CA HIS A 117 -0.82 -5.60 -6.98
C HIS A 117 -0.59 -5.03 -5.58
N ALA A 118 -1.48 -5.34 -4.63
CA ALA A 118 -1.49 -4.75 -3.30
C ALA A 118 -2.04 -5.74 -2.26
N PRO A 119 -1.32 -6.83 -1.94
CA PRO A 119 -1.84 -7.94 -1.13
C PRO A 119 -2.27 -7.52 0.28
N ASP A 120 -1.45 -6.71 0.97
CA ASP A 120 -1.76 -6.24 2.33
C ASP A 120 -2.97 -5.30 2.34
N ALA A 121 -3.04 -4.39 1.37
CA ALA A 121 -4.14 -3.44 1.25
C ALA A 121 -5.44 -4.13 0.83
N ALA A 122 -5.39 -5.12 -0.04
CA ALA A 122 -6.58 -5.89 -0.44
C ALA A 122 -7.16 -6.69 0.73
N TYR A 123 -6.30 -7.16 1.64
CA TYR A 123 -6.72 -7.82 2.86
C TYR A 123 -7.37 -6.84 3.85
N VAL A 124 -6.73 -5.70 4.13
CA VAL A 124 -7.25 -4.71 5.10
C VAL A 124 -8.49 -3.99 4.57
N PHE A 125 -8.44 -3.49 3.33
CA PHE A 125 -9.51 -2.72 2.72
C PHE A 125 -10.46 -3.64 1.91
N THR A 126 -11.10 -4.56 2.61
CA THR A 126 -12.08 -5.49 2.00
C THR A 126 -13.28 -4.72 1.42
N TRP A 127 -13.70 -5.08 0.21
CA TRP A 127 -14.78 -4.40 -0.53
C TRP A 127 -16.13 -4.33 0.19
N THR A 128 -16.39 -5.26 1.12
CA THR A 128 -17.59 -5.27 1.97
C THR A 128 -17.72 -4.02 2.84
N LEU A 129 -16.59 -3.37 3.16
CA LEU A 129 -16.55 -2.12 3.92
C LEU A 129 -16.87 -0.88 3.05
N TRP A 130 -16.86 -1.03 1.71
CA TRP A 130 -17.22 0.03 0.76
C TRP A 130 -18.29 -0.43 -0.25
N PRO A 131 -19.55 -0.65 0.19
CA PRO A 131 -20.64 -1.01 -0.71
C PRO A 131 -20.84 0.00 -1.85
N ASN A 132 -20.56 1.29 -1.61
CA ASN A 132 -20.63 2.36 -2.62
C ASN A 132 -19.60 2.22 -3.77
N LEU A 133 -18.59 1.36 -3.60
CA LEU A 133 -17.60 1.04 -4.62
C LEU A 133 -17.86 -0.33 -5.27
N CYS A 134 -18.99 -0.96 -4.95
CA CYS A 134 -19.42 -2.20 -5.57
C CYS A 134 -20.37 -1.93 -6.73
N ILE A 135 -20.49 -2.90 -7.63
CA ILE A 135 -21.47 -2.90 -8.71
C ILE A 135 -22.24 -4.21 -8.66
N SER A 136 -23.47 -4.22 -9.16
CA SER A 136 -24.20 -5.46 -9.34
C SER A 136 -23.49 -6.34 -10.37
N ASP A 137 -23.44 -7.66 -10.13
CA ASP A 137 -22.73 -8.60 -10.99
C ASP A 137 -23.22 -8.48 -12.45
N PRO A 138 -22.34 -8.14 -13.41
CA PRO A 138 -22.71 -8.04 -14.83
C PRO A 138 -23.23 -9.36 -15.41
N SER A 139 -22.87 -10.49 -14.80
CA SER A 139 -23.36 -11.81 -15.17
C SER A 139 -24.73 -12.13 -14.52
N LEU A 140 -25.33 -11.19 -13.78
CA LEU A 140 -26.62 -11.30 -13.11
C LEU A 140 -26.74 -12.54 -12.21
N LYS A 141 -25.64 -12.90 -11.56
CA LYS A 141 -25.63 -14.06 -10.65
C LYS A 141 -26.45 -13.73 -9.40
N PRO A 142 -27.37 -14.62 -9.01
CA PRO A 142 -28.25 -14.37 -7.88
C PRO A 142 -27.45 -14.20 -6.58
N MET A 143 -27.98 -13.37 -5.68
CA MET A 143 -27.45 -13.23 -4.34
C MET A 143 -27.84 -14.42 -3.46
N ASP A 144 -26.96 -14.80 -2.54
CA ASP A 144 -27.25 -15.86 -1.57
C ASP A 144 -28.54 -15.52 -0.81
N ARG A 145 -29.49 -16.47 -0.81
CA ARG A 145 -30.81 -16.36 -0.16
C ARG A 145 -31.78 -15.34 -0.78
N ARG A 146 -31.39 -14.60 -1.82
CA ARG A 146 -32.26 -13.67 -2.56
C ARG A 146 -32.06 -13.83 -4.07
N SER A 147 -32.68 -14.86 -4.65
CA SER A 147 -32.53 -15.19 -6.07
C SER A 147 -33.04 -14.12 -7.05
N HIS A 148 -33.91 -13.23 -6.58
CA HIS A 148 -34.48 -12.12 -7.38
C HIS A 148 -33.54 -10.89 -7.47
N LEU A 149 -32.43 -10.88 -6.73
CA LEU A 149 -31.44 -9.79 -6.75
C LEU A 149 -30.10 -10.30 -7.28
N SER A 150 -29.46 -9.50 -8.13
CA SER A 150 -28.06 -9.74 -8.50
C SER A 150 -27.16 -9.44 -7.30
N ARG A 151 -26.17 -10.30 -7.06
CA ARG A 151 -25.18 -10.04 -6.00
C ARG A 151 -24.31 -8.83 -6.34
N ASP A 152 -23.84 -8.14 -5.31
CA ASP A 152 -22.85 -7.08 -5.47
C ASP A 152 -21.43 -7.65 -5.50
N ILE A 153 -20.60 -7.04 -6.34
CA ILE A 153 -19.22 -7.44 -6.58
C ILE A 153 -18.31 -6.21 -6.48
N PRO A 154 -17.04 -6.36 -6.07
CA PRO A 154 -16.10 -5.24 -6.08
C PRO A 154 -15.96 -4.70 -7.51
N SER A 155 -15.82 -3.38 -7.64
CA SER A 155 -15.59 -2.75 -8.95
C SER A 155 -14.11 -2.42 -9.17
N LEU A 156 -13.78 -1.97 -10.39
CA LEU A 156 -12.49 -1.35 -10.69
C LEU A 156 -12.23 -0.10 -9.85
N ARG A 157 -13.27 0.60 -9.36
CA ARG A 157 -13.12 1.75 -8.44
C ARG A 157 -12.59 1.31 -7.08
N TRP A 158 -13.08 0.19 -6.54
CA TRP A 158 -12.54 -0.42 -5.33
C TRP A 158 -11.07 -0.83 -5.53
N THR A 159 -10.75 -1.45 -6.66
CA THR A 159 -9.35 -1.81 -6.99
C THR A 159 -8.43 -0.58 -7.01
N LYS A 160 -8.89 0.51 -7.64
CA LYS A 160 -8.16 1.79 -7.67
C LYS A 160 -7.93 2.32 -6.26
N LEU A 161 -8.93 2.27 -5.38
CA LEU A 161 -8.82 2.66 -3.97
C LEU A 161 -7.72 1.87 -3.25
N VAL A 162 -7.77 0.54 -3.33
CA VAL A 162 -6.84 -0.36 -2.64
C VAL A 162 -5.39 -0.10 -3.07
N ILE A 163 -5.15 -0.07 -4.38
CA ILE A 163 -3.81 0.16 -4.93
C ILE A 163 -3.31 1.57 -4.59
N PHE A 164 -4.18 2.57 -4.61
CA PHE A 164 -3.83 3.93 -4.22
C PHE A 164 -3.37 3.99 -2.76
N ARG A 165 -4.12 3.38 -1.84
CA ARG A 165 -3.76 3.36 -0.41
C ARG A 165 -2.47 2.61 -0.13
N ASP A 166 -2.24 1.47 -0.79
CA ASP A 166 -0.97 0.76 -0.73
C ASP A 166 0.21 1.65 -1.14
N ARG A 167 0.06 2.39 -2.26
CA ARG A 167 1.09 3.33 -2.73
C ARG A 167 1.35 4.44 -1.72
N ILE A 168 0.31 5.02 -1.11
CA ILE A 168 0.48 6.09 -0.12
C ILE A 168 1.24 5.58 1.11
N VAL A 169 0.83 4.44 1.68
CA VAL A 169 1.51 3.84 2.83
C VAL A 169 2.97 3.50 2.51
N ARG A 170 3.23 2.84 1.37
CA ARG A 170 4.60 2.55 0.95
C ARG A 170 5.43 3.80 0.75
N HIS A 171 4.84 4.88 0.24
CA HIS A 171 5.53 6.13 0.04
C HIS A 171 5.91 6.79 1.37
N ILE A 172 5.01 6.83 2.36
CA ILE A 172 5.32 7.31 3.72
C ILE A 172 6.51 6.55 4.30
N LEU A 173 6.45 5.21 4.27
CA LEU A 173 7.51 4.37 4.82
C LEU A 173 8.83 4.52 4.05
N THR A 174 8.76 4.75 2.73
CA THR A 174 9.95 5.00 1.91
C THR A 174 10.59 6.34 2.26
N LEU A 175 9.80 7.40 2.44
CA LEU A 175 10.30 8.73 2.82
C LEU A 175 11.01 8.67 4.18
N LEU A 176 10.38 8.04 5.18
CA LEU A 176 11.00 7.82 6.49
C LEU A 176 12.29 7.02 6.37
N ALA A 177 12.29 5.92 5.59
CA ALA A 177 13.48 5.09 5.40
C ALA A 177 14.63 5.84 4.69
N LEU A 178 14.33 6.72 3.73
CA LEU A 178 15.32 7.55 3.04
C LEU A 178 15.99 8.55 3.99
N GLU A 179 15.29 9.00 5.02
CA GLU A 179 15.79 9.95 6.04
C GLU A 179 16.47 9.24 7.23
N GLY A 180 16.45 7.90 7.25
CA GLY A 180 17.08 7.05 8.26
C GLY A 180 16.11 6.47 9.29
N HIS A 181 14.83 6.83 9.24
CA HIS A 181 13.78 6.34 10.14
C HIS A 181 13.19 5.04 9.61
N ARG A 182 13.88 3.93 9.85
CA ARG A 182 13.43 2.60 9.39
C ARG A 182 12.41 1.99 10.35
N VAL A 183 11.51 1.19 9.79
CA VAL A 183 10.53 0.38 10.53
C VAL A 183 10.43 -1.02 9.91
N PRO A 184 9.93 -2.04 10.64
CA PRO A 184 9.68 -3.37 10.10
C PRO A 184 8.75 -3.36 8.89
N ARG A 185 8.90 -4.33 7.99
CA ARG A 185 8.03 -4.47 6.80
C ARG A 185 6.55 -4.62 7.18
N ALA A 186 6.26 -5.26 8.31
CA ALA A 186 4.90 -5.44 8.81
C ALA A 186 4.19 -4.12 9.17
N THR A 187 4.94 -3.04 9.45
CA THR A 187 4.37 -1.71 9.77
C THR A 187 3.47 -1.19 8.67
N GLY A 188 3.71 -1.55 7.39
CA GLY A 188 2.83 -1.17 6.30
C GLY A 188 1.40 -1.67 6.48
N ARG A 189 1.22 -2.92 6.91
CA ARG A 189 -0.11 -3.48 7.18
C ARG A 189 -0.76 -2.82 8.40
N ALA A 190 0.01 -2.58 9.46
CA ALA A 190 -0.48 -1.89 10.65
C ALA A 190 -0.95 -0.46 10.33
N LEU A 191 -0.21 0.26 9.50
CA LEU A 191 -0.57 1.62 9.07
C LEU A 191 -1.83 1.65 8.18
N MET A 192 -2.04 0.63 7.34
CA MET A 192 -3.31 0.48 6.61
C MET A 192 -4.49 0.23 7.54
N LYS A 193 -4.30 -0.54 8.62
CA LYS A 193 -5.33 -0.75 9.65
C LYS A 193 -5.63 0.53 10.41
N LEU A 194 -4.61 1.34 10.73
CA LEU A 194 -4.81 2.68 11.29
C LEU A 194 -5.63 3.56 10.33
N TRP A 195 -5.31 3.56 9.03
CA TRP A 195 -6.10 4.30 8.04
C TRP A 195 -7.58 3.85 8.04
N LEU A 196 -7.84 2.55 8.10
CA LEU A 196 -9.22 2.04 8.23
C LEU A 196 -9.93 2.62 9.47
N LEU A 197 -9.24 2.72 10.60
CA LEU A 197 -9.77 3.35 11.82
C LEU A 197 -10.02 4.86 11.64
N MET A 198 -9.08 5.57 11.02
CA MET A 198 -9.20 7.01 10.72
C MET A 198 -10.46 7.29 9.88
N GLU A 199 -10.84 6.40 8.96
CA GLU A 199 -12.03 6.56 8.11
C GLU A 199 -13.33 6.01 8.71
N THR A 200 -13.27 5.44 9.91
CA THR A 200 -14.48 4.96 10.58
C THR A 200 -15.24 6.14 11.17
N LYS A 201 -16.51 6.27 10.78
CA LYS A 201 -17.36 7.45 11.02
C LYS A 201 -17.88 7.60 12.45
N THR A 202 -17.93 6.52 13.23
CA THR A 202 -18.53 6.52 14.56
C THR A 202 -17.59 5.98 15.60
N GLN A 203 -17.65 6.55 16.80
CA GLN A 203 -16.84 6.16 17.94
C GLN A 203 -17.11 4.70 18.32
N ALA A 204 -18.39 4.30 18.33
CA ALA A 204 -18.78 2.94 18.64
C ALA A 204 -18.17 1.91 17.66
N ALA A 205 -18.08 2.24 16.36
CA ALA A 205 -17.46 1.36 15.38
C ALA A 205 -15.94 1.34 15.52
N ARG A 206 -15.28 2.49 15.75
CA ARG A 206 -13.82 2.55 16.01
C ARG A 206 -13.44 1.68 17.21
N VAL A 207 -14.14 1.84 18.33
CA VAL A 207 -13.90 1.06 19.55
C VAL A 207 -14.09 -0.43 19.30
N LYS A 208 -15.11 -0.85 18.53
CA LYS A 208 -15.32 -2.26 18.17
C LYS A 208 -14.18 -2.83 17.32
N LEU A 209 -13.67 -2.07 16.36
CA LEU A 209 -12.55 -2.49 15.51
C LEU A 209 -11.26 -2.60 16.30
N VAL A 210 -10.95 -1.60 17.12
CA VAL A 210 -9.74 -1.56 17.96
C VAL A 210 -9.74 -2.67 19.00
N ARG A 211 -10.88 -2.98 19.60
CA ARG A 211 -11.01 -4.07 20.60
C ARG A 211 -10.91 -5.46 20.00
N ASN A 212 -11.03 -5.62 18.68
CA ASN A 212 -11.01 -6.93 18.03
C ASN A 212 -9.56 -7.32 17.67
N PRO A 213 -8.96 -8.34 18.32
CA PRO A 213 -7.59 -8.76 18.04
C PRO A 213 -7.39 -9.31 16.63
N ALA A 214 -8.45 -9.81 15.99
CA ALA A 214 -8.40 -10.28 14.60
C ALA A 214 -8.24 -9.11 13.61
N VAL A 215 -8.72 -7.91 13.98
CA VAL A 215 -8.55 -6.70 13.17
C VAL A 215 -7.24 -6.02 13.53
N LEU A 216 -7.03 -5.73 14.82
CA LEU A 216 -5.84 -5.05 15.33
C LEU A 216 -5.15 -5.94 16.38
N ALA A 217 -4.09 -6.63 15.96
CA ALA A 217 -3.32 -7.52 16.83
C ALA A 217 -2.36 -6.74 17.74
N ASP A 218 -1.79 -7.39 18.74
CA ASP A 218 -0.86 -6.76 19.69
C ASP A 218 0.41 -6.28 18.97
N GLU A 219 0.87 -7.05 17.98
CA GLU A 219 1.99 -6.67 17.12
C GLU A 219 1.68 -5.41 16.31
N ASP A 220 0.44 -5.25 15.81
CA ASP A 220 0.07 -4.04 15.07
C ASP A 220 0.15 -2.80 15.99
N ILE A 221 -0.30 -2.91 17.23
CA ILE A 221 -0.25 -1.82 18.21
C ILE A 221 1.21 -1.44 18.49
N LEU A 222 2.10 -2.41 18.73
CA LEU A 222 3.52 -2.15 18.94
C LEU A 222 4.19 -1.52 17.70
N LEU A 223 3.85 -2.00 16.50
CA LEU A 223 4.37 -1.45 15.24
C LEU A 223 3.89 -0.02 14.99
N LEU A 224 2.65 0.32 15.38
CA LEU A 224 2.12 1.68 15.30
C LEU A 224 2.81 2.62 16.29
N HIS A 225 3.11 2.17 17.51
CA HIS A 225 3.87 2.98 18.46
C HIS A 225 5.32 3.19 18.00
N LEU A 226 5.98 2.15 17.48
CA LEU A 226 7.30 2.28 16.85
C LEU A 226 7.26 3.30 15.70
N PHE A 227 6.25 3.21 14.84
CA PHE A 227 6.04 4.15 13.74
C PHE A 227 5.87 5.59 14.25
N LEU A 228 5.05 5.80 15.29
CA LEU A 228 4.85 7.11 15.90
C LEU A 228 6.16 7.67 16.45
N THR A 229 6.93 6.88 17.21
CA THR A 229 8.26 7.29 17.71
C THR A 229 9.18 7.69 16.56
N LYS A 230 9.22 6.91 15.45
CA LYS A 230 10.04 7.25 14.28
C LYS A 230 9.57 8.53 13.59
N LEU A 231 8.27 8.76 13.57
CA LEU A 231 7.68 9.96 12.98
C LEU A 231 7.98 11.20 13.84
N ASP A 232 7.89 11.08 15.16
CA ASP A 232 8.26 12.13 16.11
C ASP A 232 9.72 12.52 15.96
N MET A 233 10.63 11.53 15.97
CA MET A 233 12.06 11.77 15.74
C MET A 233 12.33 12.51 14.42
N ARG A 234 11.50 12.28 13.40
CA ARG A 234 11.63 12.95 12.11
C ARG A 234 11.16 14.40 12.17
N PHE A 235 10.06 14.69 12.85
CA PHE A 235 9.53 16.05 12.95
C PHE A 235 10.28 16.92 13.95
N SER A 236 10.82 16.31 15.01
CA SER A 236 11.65 16.95 16.03
C SER A 236 13.14 17.04 15.64
N ASP A 237 13.55 16.57 14.46
CA ASP A 237 14.94 16.74 13.98
C ASP A 237 15.25 18.25 13.86
N PRO A 238 16.24 18.80 14.60
CA PRO A 238 16.51 20.24 14.59
C PRO A 238 17.10 20.75 13.26
N VAL A 239 17.58 19.86 12.39
CA VAL A 239 18.20 20.21 11.11
C VAL A 239 17.21 20.07 9.94
N GLN A 240 16.40 19.01 9.95
CA GLN A 240 15.47 18.70 8.84
C GLN A 240 14.00 18.61 9.25
N GLY A 241 13.74 18.48 10.55
CA GLY A 241 12.42 18.59 11.13
C GLY A 241 12.01 20.05 11.20
N ARG A 242 10.70 20.28 11.32
CA ARG A 242 10.16 21.64 11.49
C ARG A 242 10.24 22.11 12.94
N GLY A 243 10.88 21.33 13.83
CA GLY A 243 11.01 21.64 15.25
C GLY A 243 9.71 21.57 16.05
N MET A 244 8.59 21.16 15.42
CA MET A 244 7.28 21.15 16.05
C MET A 244 7.03 19.81 16.74
N GLY A 245 6.97 19.83 18.08
CA GLY A 245 6.35 18.75 18.85
C GLY A 245 4.88 18.58 18.44
N GLU A 246 4.36 17.36 18.49
CA GLU A 246 2.94 17.03 18.21
C GLU A 246 2.45 17.11 16.75
N LEU A 247 3.31 17.50 15.80
CA LEU A 247 2.94 17.50 14.38
C LEU A 247 2.52 16.11 13.87
N SER A 248 3.17 15.07 14.38
CA SER A 248 2.81 13.67 14.13
C SER A 248 1.37 13.36 14.54
N HIS A 249 0.99 13.77 15.75
CA HIS A 249 -0.34 13.57 16.31
C HIS A 249 -1.37 14.28 15.44
N MET A 250 -1.19 15.58 15.18
CA MET A 250 -2.09 16.36 14.33
C MET A 250 -2.28 15.71 12.95
N LEU A 251 -1.21 15.25 12.29
CA LEU A 251 -1.28 14.62 10.98
C LEU A 251 -1.93 13.22 11.00
N LEU A 252 -1.83 12.48 12.11
CA LEU A 252 -2.46 11.17 12.30
C LEU A 252 -3.90 11.26 12.82
N CYS A 253 -4.32 12.43 13.29
CA CYS A 253 -5.71 12.75 13.65
C CYS A 253 -6.58 13.11 12.44
N GLN A 254 -5.97 13.30 11.28
CA GLN A 254 -6.69 13.55 10.02
C GLN A 254 -7.55 12.35 9.60
N ARG A 255 -8.46 12.57 8.65
CA ARG A 255 -9.34 11.50 8.13
C ARG A 255 -8.60 10.40 7.35
N ASN A 256 -7.43 10.70 6.79
CA ASN A 256 -6.64 9.78 5.98
C ASN A 256 -5.14 10.13 6.05
N LEU A 257 -4.29 9.27 5.49
CA LEU A 257 -2.83 9.45 5.53
C LEU A 257 -2.25 10.32 4.40
N ILE A 258 -3.10 10.93 3.58
CA ILE A 258 -2.65 11.76 2.46
C ILE A 258 -1.93 13.03 2.95
N PRO A 259 -2.46 13.81 3.93
CA PRO A 259 -1.77 14.97 4.49
C PRO A 259 -0.37 14.61 5.00
N LEU A 260 -0.26 13.53 5.80
CA LEU A 260 1.02 13.04 6.29
C LEU A 260 2.01 12.76 5.15
N ARG A 261 1.56 12.03 4.12
CA ARG A 261 2.40 11.74 2.94
C ARG A 261 2.84 13.02 2.25
N ASP A 262 1.94 13.98 2.04
CA ASP A 262 2.24 15.22 1.31
C ASP A 262 3.18 16.14 2.09
N VAL A 263 3.06 16.20 3.42
CA VAL A 263 4.02 16.89 4.29
C VAL A 263 5.40 16.26 4.22
N LEU A 264 5.51 14.93 4.37
CA LEU A 264 6.79 14.22 4.29
C LEU A 264 7.44 14.36 2.90
N ALA A 265 6.63 14.31 1.85
CA ALA A 265 7.08 14.49 0.47
C ALA A 265 7.53 15.93 0.18
N GLY A 266 7.21 16.89 1.05
CA GLY A 266 7.45 18.33 0.84
C GLY A 266 6.52 18.94 -0.21
N LYS A 267 5.38 18.30 -0.49
CA LYS A 267 4.33 18.84 -1.38
C LYS A 267 3.45 19.86 -0.67
N THR A 268 3.23 19.65 0.63
CA THR A 268 2.56 20.61 1.51
C THR A 268 3.61 21.21 2.42
N ARG A 269 3.73 22.54 2.40
CA ARG A 269 4.55 23.29 3.35
C ARG A 269 3.64 23.68 4.53
N LEU A 270 4.03 23.26 5.73
CA LEU A 270 3.39 23.67 6.98
C LEU A 270 4.05 24.98 7.45
N ASP A 271 3.45 26.09 7.07
CA ASP A 271 3.66 27.39 7.68
C ASP A 271 2.72 27.55 8.88
N PHE A 272 2.78 28.71 9.53
CA PHE A 272 1.94 29.02 10.69
C PHE A 272 0.45 28.96 10.34
N ASP A 273 0.04 29.56 9.22
CA ASP A 273 -1.36 29.63 8.81
C ASP A 273 -1.92 28.25 8.46
N ASN A 274 -1.23 27.45 7.65
CA ASN A 274 -1.67 26.09 7.32
C ASN A 274 -1.67 25.16 8.54
N SER A 275 -0.72 25.35 9.47
CA SER A 275 -0.68 24.57 10.71
C SER A 275 -1.82 24.97 11.64
N THR A 276 -2.14 26.26 11.71
CA THR A 276 -3.27 26.80 12.47
C THR A 276 -4.59 26.28 11.91
N ASP A 277 -4.81 26.37 10.59
CA ASP A 277 -5.99 25.84 9.92
C ASP A 277 -6.17 24.35 10.24
N LEU A 278 -5.09 23.57 10.08
CA LEU A 278 -5.12 22.14 10.35
C LEU A 278 -5.41 21.84 11.82
N ALA A 279 -4.77 22.56 12.75
CA ALA A 279 -5.00 22.41 14.18
C ALA A 279 -6.45 22.75 14.54
N ARG A 280 -6.98 23.86 14.01
CA ARG A 280 -8.33 24.35 14.28
C ARG A 280 -9.41 23.38 13.80
N ARG A 281 -9.24 22.80 12.62
CA ARG A 281 -10.12 21.73 12.09
C ARG A 281 -10.00 20.42 12.85
N THR A 282 -8.90 20.21 13.57
CA THR A 282 -8.60 18.94 14.24
C THR A 282 -9.07 18.93 15.68
N TYR A 283 -8.62 19.89 16.49
CA TYR A 283 -8.78 19.89 17.93
C TYR A 283 -9.97 20.71 18.40
N LEU A 284 -10.55 20.29 19.53
CA LEU A 284 -11.62 21.03 20.20
C LEU A 284 -11.08 22.36 20.74
N THR A 285 -11.94 23.39 20.79
CA THR A 285 -11.60 24.72 21.33
C THR A 285 -10.96 24.66 22.72
N GLY A 286 -11.45 23.77 23.59
CA GLY A 286 -10.92 23.63 24.95
C GLY A 286 -9.52 23.02 25.03
N TRP A 287 -8.92 22.59 23.92
CA TRP A 287 -7.58 22.00 23.88
C TRP A 287 -6.50 23.05 23.58
N PHE A 288 -6.89 24.24 23.15
CA PHE A 288 -5.96 25.36 22.96
C PHE A 288 -5.80 26.15 24.25
N ASP A 289 -4.56 26.53 24.56
CA ASP A 289 -4.30 27.46 25.66
C ASP A 289 -4.61 28.89 25.21
N ARG A 290 -5.82 29.34 25.54
CA ARG A 290 -6.31 30.69 25.23
C ARG A 290 -5.48 31.80 25.87
N ALA A 291 -4.67 31.51 26.89
CA ALA A 291 -3.78 32.51 27.48
C ALA A 291 -2.62 32.86 26.56
N PHE A 292 -2.15 31.89 25.76
CA PHE A 292 -1.05 32.09 24.81
C PHE A 292 -1.54 32.39 23.39
N VAL A 293 -2.73 31.92 23.02
CA VAL A 293 -3.26 32.03 21.66
C VAL A 293 -4.71 32.52 21.67
N PRO A 294 -4.99 33.75 22.13
CA PRO A 294 -6.37 34.26 22.27
C PRO A 294 -7.09 34.40 20.93
N TRP A 295 -6.35 34.66 19.86
CA TRP A 295 -6.84 34.83 18.48
C TRP A 295 -7.31 33.52 17.82
N ILE A 296 -7.02 32.35 18.41
CA ILE A 296 -7.37 31.06 17.80
C ILE A 296 -8.89 30.82 17.71
N ASP A 297 -9.65 31.51 18.56
CA ASP A 297 -11.12 31.45 18.61
C ASP A 297 -11.79 32.60 17.84
N ASP A 298 -11.02 33.35 17.04
CA ASP A 298 -11.57 34.36 16.13
C ASP A 298 -11.51 33.84 14.68
N GLU A 299 -12.69 33.63 14.06
CA GLU A 299 -12.83 33.19 12.66
C GLU A 299 -12.10 34.10 11.67
N LEU A 300 -12.06 35.41 11.91
CA LEU A 300 -11.40 36.37 11.02
C LEU A 300 -9.87 36.26 11.11
N GLU A 301 -9.34 35.96 12.30
CA GLU A 301 -7.89 35.89 12.52
C GLU A 301 -7.31 34.50 12.19
N ASN A 302 -8.06 33.44 12.48
CA ASN A 302 -7.66 32.06 12.17
C ASN A 302 -8.01 31.62 10.74
N GLY A 303 -8.95 32.29 10.06
CA GLY A 303 -9.35 32.02 8.68
C GLY A 303 -10.15 30.73 8.45
N VAL A 304 -10.64 30.08 9.51
CA VAL A 304 -11.41 28.83 9.46
C VAL A 304 -12.83 29.08 9.91
N PRO A 305 -13.85 28.75 9.10
CA PRO A 305 -15.24 28.87 9.49
C PRO A 305 -15.57 28.07 10.75
N GLU A 306 -16.40 28.64 11.63
CA GLU A 306 -16.79 27.96 12.89
C GLU A 306 -17.40 26.58 12.66
N SER A 307 -18.11 26.39 11.54
CA SER A 307 -18.69 25.10 11.14
C SER A 307 -17.67 24.01 10.83
N GLU A 308 -16.41 24.38 10.61
CA GLU A 308 -15.31 23.44 10.34
C GLU A 308 -14.42 23.22 11.57
N TRP A 309 -14.70 23.88 12.69
CA TRP A 309 -13.91 23.75 13.92
C TRP A 309 -14.04 22.36 14.54
N ALA A 310 -12.89 21.76 14.85
CA ALA A 310 -12.79 20.42 15.42
C ALA A 310 -13.52 19.32 14.61
N LEU A 311 -13.79 19.55 13.32
CA LEU A 311 -14.54 18.65 12.46
C LEU A 311 -13.93 17.23 12.42
N MET A 312 -12.59 17.11 12.52
CA MET A 312 -11.92 15.80 12.55
C MET A 312 -12.17 15.01 13.83
N ASN A 313 -12.57 15.68 14.91
CA ASN A 313 -12.92 15.06 16.19
C ASN A 313 -14.41 14.68 16.27
N ARG A 314 -15.23 14.97 15.27
CA ARG A 314 -16.69 14.69 15.33
C ARG A 314 -17.10 13.46 14.53
N GLU A 315 -18.08 12.72 15.04
CA GLU A 315 -18.70 11.61 14.31
C GLU A 315 -19.20 12.11 12.94
N TYR A 316 -19.01 11.29 11.90
CA TYR A 316 -19.33 11.62 10.50
C TYR A 316 -18.58 12.79 9.87
N TRP A 317 -17.68 13.47 10.60
CA TRP A 317 -17.09 14.76 10.18
C TRP A 317 -18.17 15.78 9.88
N ASP A 318 -19.11 15.87 10.81
CA ASP A 318 -20.26 16.76 10.77
C ASP A 318 -20.25 17.63 12.03
N ASP A 319 -20.68 18.88 11.92
CA ASP A 319 -20.66 19.84 13.02
C ASP A 319 -21.60 19.42 14.17
N GLU A 320 -22.75 18.84 13.81
CA GLU A 320 -23.69 18.25 14.77
C GLU A 320 -23.23 16.88 15.32
N GLY A 321 -22.12 16.36 14.81
CA GLY A 321 -21.55 15.09 15.23
C GLY A 321 -21.06 15.13 16.67
N ARG A 322 -21.29 14.03 17.40
CA ARG A 322 -20.73 13.88 18.76
C ARG A 322 -19.20 13.80 18.71
N PRO A 323 -18.49 14.27 19.76
CA PRO A 323 -17.06 14.08 19.87
C PRO A 323 -16.66 12.59 19.81
N MET A 324 -15.53 12.33 19.16
CA MET A 324 -15.00 11.02 18.84
C MET A 324 -13.49 11.03 19.06
N GLU A 325 -12.99 10.01 19.73
CA GLU A 325 -11.56 9.87 19.99
C GLU A 325 -10.78 9.68 18.68
N PHE A 326 -9.59 10.24 18.61
CA PHE A 326 -8.74 10.05 17.44
C PHE A 326 -8.29 8.61 17.32
N ALA A 327 -8.07 8.17 16.08
CA ALA A 327 -7.72 6.78 15.80
C ALA A 327 -6.38 6.39 16.46
N ILE A 328 -5.41 7.30 16.50
CA ILE A 328 -4.11 7.07 17.12
C ILE A 328 -4.22 6.95 18.64
N ASP A 329 -5.04 7.79 19.28
CA ASP A 329 -5.27 7.74 20.74
C ASP A 329 -5.96 6.45 21.16
N LEU A 330 -6.96 6.00 20.38
CA LEU A 330 -7.60 4.71 20.61
C LEU A 330 -6.61 3.54 20.53
N VAL A 331 -5.62 3.60 19.64
CA VAL A 331 -4.56 2.58 19.57
C VAL A 331 -3.68 2.63 20.83
N GLY A 332 -3.33 3.82 21.31
CA GLY A 332 -2.59 4.01 22.56
C GLY A 332 -3.35 3.48 23.78
N MET A 333 -4.61 3.89 23.94
CA MET A 333 -5.52 3.42 24.99
C MET A 333 -5.70 1.89 24.97
N GLU A 334 -5.83 1.31 23.78
CA GLU A 334 -5.95 -0.13 23.63
C GLU A 334 -4.66 -0.87 24.01
N GLY A 335 -3.49 -0.31 23.69
CA GLY A 335 -2.20 -0.83 24.14
C GLY A 335 -2.07 -0.88 25.66
N VAL A 336 -2.57 0.15 26.35
CA VAL A 336 -2.66 0.18 27.82
C VAL A 336 -3.66 -0.87 28.32
N ARG A 337 -4.86 -0.93 27.74
CA ARG A 337 -5.90 -1.89 28.12
C ARG A 337 -5.46 -3.35 28.00
N ARG A 338 -4.66 -3.68 26.98
CA ARG A 338 -4.11 -5.01 26.76
C ARG A 338 -2.86 -5.31 27.59
N GLY A 339 -2.33 -4.32 28.33
CA GLY A 339 -1.14 -4.51 29.17
C GLY A 339 0.15 -4.70 28.36
N LEU A 340 0.23 -4.13 27.14
CA LEU A 340 1.41 -4.30 26.27
C LEU A 340 2.67 -3.61 26.81
N ASN A 341 2.50 -2.73 27.80
CA ASN A 341 3.60 -2.02 28.47
C ASN A 341 4.57 -1.37 27.47
N VAL A 342 4.01 -0.63 26.50
CA VAL A 342 4.74 -0.06 25.35
C VAL A 342 5.95 0.77 25.78
N HIS A 343 5.87 1.45 26.93
CA HIS A 343 6.97 2.22 27.52
C HIS A 343 8.26 1.39 27.69
N ARG A 344 8.17 0.07 27.93
CA ARG A 344 9.35 -0.81 28.07
C ARG A 344 10.13 -0.95 26.76
N TRP A 345 9.49 -0.67 25.64
CA TRP A 345 10.07 -0.76 24.31
C TRP A 345 10.60 0.59 23.79
N ALA A 346 10.47 1.68 24.55
CA ALA A 346 10.83 3.02 24.09
C ALA A 346 12.27 3.12 23.59
N LEU A 347 13.24 2.58 24.35
CA LEU A 347 14.64 2.56 23.93
C LEU A 347 14.84 1.71 22.67
N SER A 348 14.17 0.57 22.58
CA SER A 348 14.21 -0.30 21.40
C SER A 348 13.62 0.41 20.18
N PHE A 349 12.56 1.20 20.34
CA PHE A 349 11.97 1.98 19.25
C PHE A 349 12.90 3.10 18.78
N LEU A 350 13.54 3.80 19.71
CA LEU A 350 14.52 4.83 19.39
C LEU A 350 15.70 4.25 18.59
N THR A 351 16.28 3.14 19.03
CA THR A 351 17.47 2.54 18.41
C THR A 351 17.19 1.70 17.15
N TYR A 352 15.94 1.23 16.97
CA TYR A 352 15.57 0.37 15.84
C TYR A 352 15.95 1.01 14.50
N GLY A 353 16.66 0.26 13.65
CA GLY A 353 17.04 0.71 12.32
C GLY A 353 18.25 1.65 12.25
N TYR A 354 18.77 2.09 13.40
CA TYR A 354 20.04 2.81 13.49
C TYR A 354 21.21 1.91 13.89
N VAL A 355 20.95 0.88 14.70
CA VAL A 355 21.97 -0.07 15.17
C VAL A 355 21.63 -1.46 14.66
N ASP A 356 22.61 -2.12 14.05
CA ASP A 356 22.58 -3.55 13.76
C ASP A 356 22.81 -4.29 15.08
N LEU A 357 21.74 -4.88 15.64
CA LEU A 357 21.76 -5.54 16.96
C LEU A 357 22.72 -6.74 17.00
N GLU A 358 22.96 -7.41 15.88
CA GLU A 358 23.88 -8.55 15.83
C GLU A 358 25.34 -8.11 15.83
N LYS A 359 25.64 -6.96 15.18
CA LYS A 359 27.01 -6.47 15.01
C LYS A 359 27.39 -5.35 15.97
N GLY A 360 26.42 -4.78 16.69
CA GLY A 360 26.58 -3.59 17.52
C GLY A 360 27.05 -2.35 16.73
N LYS A 361 26.86 -2.35 15.40
CA LYS A 361 27.36 -1.28 14.51
C LYS A 361 26.22 -0.43 14.00
N ASN A 362 26.51 0.85 13.78
CA ASN A 362 25.55 1.75 13.15
C ASN A 362 25.25 1.30 11.72
N VAL A 363 23.98 1.27 11.38
CA VAL A 363 23.49 0.99 10.03
C VAL A 363 23.72 2.25 9.19
N GLY A 364 24.32 2.09 8.01
CA GLY A 364 24.53 3.19 7.09
C GLY A 364 23.22 3.85 6.67
N ILE A 365 23.11 5.16 6.89
CA ILE A 365 21.98 5.98 6.41
C ILE A 365 22.23 6.31 4.94
N VAL A 366 21.19 6.25 4.11
CA VAL A 366 21.24 6.73 2.73
C VAL A 366 21.36 8.26 2.78
N ARG A 367 22.58 8.78 2.82
CA ARG A 367 22.87 10.23 2.97
C ARG A 367 22.40 11.10 1.80
N LYS A 368 21.92 10.50 0.70
CA LYS A 368 21.71 11.18 -0.59
C LYS A 368 20.68 12.33 -0.53
N TYR A 369 19.79 12.36 0.47
CA TYR A 369 18.75 13.40 0.60
C TYR A 369 19.02 14.48 1.65
N ARG A 370 19.99 14.30 2.55
CA ARG A 370 20.24 15.30 3.62
C ARG A 370 20.88 16.60 3.11
N GLY A 371 21.58 16.57 1.98
CA GLY A 371 22.34 17.73 1.47
C GLY A 371 21.65 18.59 0.40
N ILE A 372 20.42 18.27 -0.04
CA ILE A 372 19.79 18.93 -1.20
C ILE A 372 18.59 19.82 -0.81
N ARG A 373 17.98 19.62 0.35
CA ARG A 373 16.97 20.56 0.84
C ARG A 373 17.69 21.75 1.47
N ARG A 374 17.52 22.94 0.87
CA ARG A 374 17.85 24.20 1.56
C ARG A 374 17.21 24.15 2.95
N PRO A 375 17.86 24.68 4.00
CA PRO A 375 17.15 24.90 5.26
C PRO A 375 15.82 25.58 4.94
N VAL A 376 14.74 25.06 5.50
CA VAL A 376 13.43 25.68 5.35
C VAL A 376 13.54 26.99 6.11
N ASP A 377 13.73 28.10 5.38
CA ASP A 377 13.58 29.42 5.94
C ASP A 377 12.18 29.46 6.56
N VAL A 378 12.11 29.62 7.88
CA VAL A 378 10.85 29.86 8.60
C VAL A 378 10.38 31.23 8.12
N GLU A 379 9.49 31.26 7.14
CA GLU A 379 8.85 32.50 6.73
C GLU A 379 7.96 32.95 7.88
N GLU A 380 8.22 34.18 8.35
CA GLU A 380 7.43 35.00 9.27
C GLU A 380 6.53 34.21 10.23
N THR A 381 7.06 33.87 11.39
CA THR A 381 6.23 33.71 12.58
C THR A 381 5.40 34.99 12.76
N ARG A 382 4.07 34.85 12.90
CA ARG A 382 3.17 35.97 13.25
C ARG A 382 3.50 36.62 14.60
N LEU A 383 4.32 35.98 15.41
CA LEU A 383 4.88 36.57 16.63
C LEU A 383 5.76 37.74 16.22
N GLN A 384 5.45 38.93 16.72
CA GLN A 384 6.31 40.09 16.51
C GLN A 384 7.70 39.79 17.09
N GLU A 385 8.78 40.33 16.50
CA GLU A 385 10.15 40.09 16.99
C GLU A 385 10.28 40.35 18.50
N GLU A 386 9.54 41.33 19.01
CA GLU A 386 9.45 41.69 20.43
C GLU A 386 8.88 40.55 21.31
N GLU A 387 7.88 39.81 20.83
CA GLU A 387 7.28 38.69 21.56
C GLU A 387 8.23 37.50 21.62
N ILE A 388 8.95 37.23 20.52
CA ILE A 388 9.98 36.19 20.44
C ILE A 388 11.12 36.52 21.42
N HIS A 389 11.59 37.77 21.42
CA HIS A 389 12.62 38.22 22.37
C HIS A 389 12.16 38.08 23.82
N SER A 390 10.93 38.49 24.15
CA SER A 390 10.41 38.33 25.52
C SER A 390 10.30 36.85 25.94
N LEU A 391 10.00 35.95 24.99
CA LEU A 391 9.87 34.52 25.26
C LEU A 391 11.24 33.87 25.47
N ILE A 392 12.25 34.30 24.69
CA ILE A 392 13.65 33.90 24.88
C ILE A 392 14.17 34.37 26.24
N ASP A 393 13.97 35.65 26.58
CA ASP A 393 14.42 36.21 27.85
C ASP A 393 13.79 35.47 29.04
N ARG A 394 12.50 35.14 28.94
CA ARG A 394 11.79 34.38 29.97
C ARG A 394 12.25 32.91 30.09
N LEU A 395 12.66 32.30 28.99
CA LEU A 395 13.27 30.96 28.99
C LEU A 395 14.68 30.98 29.57
N ASP A 396 15.46 32.01 29.29
CA ASP A 396 16.80 32.20 29.84
C ASP A 396 16.76 32.47 31.36
N GLU A 397 15.78 33.26 31.83
CA GLU A 397 15.48 33.44 33.25
C GLU A 397 15.11 32.11 33.94
N LEU A 398 14.32 31.25 33.29
CA LEU A 398 13.99 29.93 33.83
C LEU A 398 15.18 28.96 33.82
N SER A 399 16.12 29.12 32.88
CA SER A 399 17.34 28.30 32.82
C SER A 399 18.37 28.70 33.88
N THR A 400 18.34 29.97 34.31
CA THR A 400 19.25 30.54 35.31
C THR A 400 18.69 30.46 36.75
N ALA A 401 17.41 30.12 36.90
CA ALA A 401 16.74 29.91 38.19
C ALA A 401 16.89 28.48 38.75
N ASN A 402 17.55 27.57 38.03
CA ASN A 402 18.05 26.27 38.52
C ASN A 402 19.57 26.31 38.62
#